data_AF-W9AG58-F1
#
_entry.id   AF-W9AG58-F1
#
_cell.length_a   1.000
_cell.length_b   1.000
_cell.length_c   1.000
_cell.angle_alpha   90.00
_cell.angle_beta   90.00
_cell.angle_gamma   90.00
#
_symmetry.space_group_name_H-M   'P 1'
#
loop_
_entity.id
_entity.type
_entity.pdbx_description
1 polymer ?
#
loop_
_entity_poly.entity_id
_entity_poly.type
_entity_poly.pdbx_seq_one_letter_code
_entity_poly.pdbx_strand_id
1 'polypeptide(L)'
;MQRKKISIFIYLIIGLAAIGLVSQLLTNASGFFTNVFVMIGTGIVFFGVIYFLFLRKRTTSDDMKKYKQAVKQSKAKYKDNRPVFQTQSKGTKPVAAPTRKKVSKRASHLRVIEGNKQKKNDRATF
;
A
#
# COMPACT_ATOMS: atom_id res chain seq x y z
N MET A 1 32.38 -7.65 36.47
CA MET A 1 33.61 -6.95 36.03
C MET A 1 33.75 -6.82 34.51
N GLN A 2 33.41 -7.83 33.70
CA GLN A 2 33.58 -7.80 32.23
C GLN A 2 32.90 -6.63 31.51
N ARG A 3 31.65 -6.28 31.89
CA ARG A 3 30.94 -5.13 31.32
C ARG A 3 31.69 -3.80 31.48
N LYS A 4 32.33 -3.57 32.62
CA LYS A 4 33.11 -2.35 32.89
C LYS A 4 34.37 -2.27 32.01
N LYS A 5 35.04 -3.39 31.77
CA LYS A 5 36.20 -3.48 30.86
C LYS A 5 35.78 -3.23 29.41
N ILE A 6 34.66 -3.80 28.98
CA ILE A 6 34.11 -3.56 27.64
C ILE A 6 33.73 -2.08 27.46
N SER A 7 33.08 -1.46 28.44
CA SER A 7 32.75 -0.03 28.38
C SER A 7 34.00 0.85 28.30
N ILE A 8 35.05 0.57 29.09
CA ILE A 8 36.31 1.34 29.02
C ILE A 8 36.95 1.23 27.63
N PHE A 9 36.91 0.04 27.03
CA PHE A 9 37.46 -0.22 25.71
C PHE A 9 36.68 0.53 24.62
N ILE A 10 35.35 0.55 24.72
CA ILE A 10 34.48 1.33 23.83
C ILE A 10 34.80 2.83 23.93
N TYR A 11 34.96 3.37 25.15
CA TYR A 11 35.34 4.77 25.32
C TYR A 11 36.70 5.09 24.74
N LEU A 12 37.66 4.16 24.83
CA LEU A 12 38.97 4.29 24.19
C LEU A 12 38.86 4.37 22.67
N ILE A 13 38.05 3.51 22.05
CA ILE A 13 37.80 3.52 20.61
C ILE A 13 37.13 4.83 20.19
N ILE A 14 36.10 5.26 20.93
CA ILE A 14 35.38 6.51 20.63
C ILE A 14 36.33 7.71 20.76
N GLY A 15 37.15 7.75 21.81
CA GLY A 15 38.13 8.81 22.02
C GLY A 15 39.16 8.88 20.89
N LEU A 16 39.70 7.72 20.47
CA LEU A 16 40.65 7.64 19.37
C LEU A 16 40.02 8.04 18.03
N ALA A 17 38.77 7.62 17.79
CA ALA A 17 38.01 8.02 16.61
C ALA A 17 37.77 9.53 16.58
N ALA A 18 37.39 10.14 17.72
CA ALA A 18 37.20 11.58 17.81
C ALA A 18 38.48 12.36 17.49
N ILE A 19 39.62 11.93 18.05
CA ILE A 19 40.93 12.54 17.75
C ILE A 19 41.27 12.41 16.25
N GLY A 20 41.05 11.23 15.66
CA GLY A 20 41.27 10.99 14.23
C GLY A 20 40.40 11.90 13.36
N LEU A 21 39.12 12.05 13.70
CA LEU A 21 38.19 12.93 12.97
C LEU A 21 38.58 14.41 13.08
N VAL A 22 38.94 14.88 14.27
CA VAL A 22 39.39 16.27 14.48
C VAL A 22 40.68 16.54 13.71
N SER A 23 41.65 15.62 13.76
CA SER A 23 42.91 15.73 13.00
C SER A 23 42.65 15.78 11.49
N GLN A 24 41.75 14.93 10.98
CA GLN A 24 41.38 14.91 9.57
C GLN A 24 40.65 16.19 9.15
N LEU A 25 39.83 16.77 10.04
CA LEU A 25 39.15 18.03 9.78
C LEU A 25 40.14 19.20 9.72
N LEU A 26 41.16 19.24 10.59
CA LEU A 26 42.16 20.31 10.58
C LEU A 26 43.14 20.20 9.41
N THR A 27 43.53 18.99 9.03
CA THR A 27 44.51 18.76 7.97
C THR A 27 43.89 18.76 6.58
N ASN A 28 42.69 18.19 6.42
CA ASN A 28 42.05 17.96 5.12
C ASN A 28 40.51 17.96 5.24
N ALA A 29 39.92 19.07 5.71
CA ALA A 29 38.47 19.23 5.82
C ALA A 29 37.74 18.94 4.49
N SER A 30 38.26 19.48 3.38
CA SER A 30 37.63 19.33 2.05
C SER A 30 37.52 17.86 1.65
N GLY A 31 38.63 17.11 1.73
CA GLY A 31 38.65 15.68 1.41
C GLY A 31 37.75 14.85 2.33
N PHE A 32 37.68 15.18 3.62
CA PHE A 32 36.76 14.52 4.55
C PHE A 32 35.29 14.67 4.11
N PHE A 33 34.83 15.89 3.85
CA PHE A 33 33.46 16.12 3.40
C PHE A 33 33.19 15.49 2.05
N THR A 34 34.11 15.62 1.08
CA THR A 34 33.98 14.95 -0.23
C THR A 34 33.80 13.44 -0.07
N ASN A 35 34.61 12.80 0.78
CA ASN A 35 34.49 11.37 1.03
C ASN A 35 33.15 11.00 1.68
N VAL A 36 32.66 11.79 2.64
CA VAL A 36 31.33 11.60 3.25
C VAL A 36 30.23 11.71 2.19
N PHE A 37 30.28 12.74 1.33
CA PHE A 37 29.30 12.91 0.25
C PHE A 37 29.37 11.77 -0.76
N VAL A 38 30.58 11.33 -1.14
CA VAL A 38 30.77 10.19 -2.05
C VAL A 38 30.23 8.92 -1.42
N MET A 39 30.46 8.68 -0.13
CA MET A 39 29.93 7.51 0.58
C MET A 39 28.39 7.51 0.59
N ILE A 40 27.77 8.63 0.95
CA ILE A 40 26.31 8.79 0.95
C ILE A 40 25.76 8.64 -0.47
N GLY A 41 26.36 9.34 -1.44
CA GLY A 41 25.96 9.31 -2.84
C GLY A 41 26.06 7.91 -3.44
N THR A 42 27.16 7.21 -3.17
CA THR A 42 27.35 5.82 -3.59
C THR A 42 26.29 4.91 -2.95
N GLY A 43 25.99 5.08 -1.66
CA GLY A 43 24.92 4.35 -0.99
C GLY A 43 23.54 4.56 -1.63
N ILE A 44 23.20 5.81 -1.97
CA ILE A 44 21.95 6.15 -2.67
C ILE A 44 21.91 5.53 -4.06
N VAL A 45 23.02 5.60 -4.82
CA VAL A 45 23.11 5.01 -6.16
C VAL A 45 22.94 3.50 -6.09
N PHE A 46 23.67 2.81 -5.20
CA PHE A 46 23.52 1.36 -5.02
C PHE A 46 22.11 0.98 -4.61
N PHE A 47 21.53 1.68 -3.64
CA PHE A 47 20.14 1.45 -3.23
C PHE A 47 19.16 1.68 -4.39
N GLY A 48 19.35 2.75 -5.16
CA GLY A 48 18.54 3.09 -6.32
C GLY A 48 18.62 2.02 -7.41
N VAL A 49 19.83 1.52 -7.71
CA VAL A 49 20.06 0.43 -8.68
C VAL A 49 19.39 -0.85 -8.20
N ILE A 50 19.57 -1.24 -6.93
CA ILE A 50 18.95 -2.44 -6.38
C ILE A 50 17.42 -2.30 -6.39
N TYR A 51 16.89 -1.17 -5.95
CA TYR A 51 15.47 -0.88 -5.94
C TYR A 51 14.87 -0.92 -7.35
N PHE A 52 15.52 -0.29 -8.33
CA PHE A 52 15.05 -0.24 -9.71
C PHE A 52 15.12 -1.61 -10.40
N LEU A 53 16.20 -2.36 -10.20
CA LEU A 53 16.37 -3.66 -10.85
C LEU A 53 15.52 -4.76 -10.21
N PHE A 54 15.52 -4.84 -8.87
CA PHE A 54 14.91 -5.97 -8.15
C PHE A 54 13.52 -5.67 -7.60
N LEU A 55 13.25 -4.44 -7.15
CA LEU A 55 12.01 -4.12 -6.43
C LEU A 55 10.95 -3.49 -7.35
N ARG A 56 11.36 -2.68 -8.32
CA ARG A 56 10.43 -2.04 -9.27
C ARG A 56 9.73 -3.06 -10.17
N LYS A 57 10.40 -4.15 -10.56
CA LYS A 57 9.77 -5.24 -11.33
C LYS A 57 8.85 -6.14 -10.51
N ARG A 58 8.90 -6.10 -9.17
CA ARG A 58 8.02 -6.87 -8.28
C ARG A 58 6.71 -6.17 -7.96
N THR A 59 6.45 -4.96 -8.48
CA THR A 59 5.15 -4.31 -8.30
C THR A 59 4.10 -5.03 -9.14
N THR A 60 3.50 -6.08 -8.56
CA THR A 60 2.27 -6.77 -8.97
C THR A 60 2.08 -6.77 -10.49
N SER A 61 2.51 -7.86 -11.15
CA SER A 61 2.24 -8.12 -12.56
C SER A 61 0.82 -7.66 -12.91
N ASP A 62 0.69 -7.02 -14.06
CA ASP A 62 -0.56 -6.36 -14.49
C ASP A 62 -1.77 -7.31 -14.35
N ASP A 63 -1.54 -8.61 -14.55
CA ASP A 63 -2.53 -9.68 -14.37
C ASP A 63 -3.04 -9.83 -12.94
N MET A 64 -2.18 -9.71 -11.93
CA MET A 64 -2.60 -9.76 -10.53
C MET A 64 -3.40 -8.51 -10.14
N LYS A 65 -3.13 -7.34 -10.75
CA LYS A 65 -3.95 -6.14 -10.57
C LYS A 65 -5.33 -6.32 -11.24
N LYS A 66 -5.37 -6.80 -12.48
CA LYS A 66 -6.61 -7.12 -13.21
C LYS A 66 -7.43 -8.17 -12.48
N TYR A 67 -6.81 -9.22 -11.98
CA TYR A 67 -7.46 -10.25 -11.18
C TYR A 67 -8.08 -9.66 -9.90
N LYS A 68 -7.32 -8.86 -9.12
CA LYS A 68 -7.86 -8.20 -7.93
C LYS A 68 -9.04 -7.27 -8.26
N GLN A 69 -8.98 -6.54 -9.37
CA GLN A 69 -10.08 -5.69 -9.84
C GLN A 69 -11.30 -6.53 -10.25
N ALA A 70 -11.11 -7.60 -11.02
CA ALA A 70 -12.17 -8.51 -11.45
C ALA A 70 -12.84 -9.20 -10.25
N VAL A 71 -12.07 -9.64 -9.25
CA VAL A 71 -12.61 -10.21 -8.00
C VAL A 71 -13.41 -9.17 -7.22
N LYS A 72 -12.93 -7.92 -7.16
CA LYS A 72 -13.67 -6.84 -6.51
C LYS A 72 -15.00 -6.56 -7.22
N GLN A 73 -14.99 -6.55 -8.55
CA GLN A 73 -16.18 -6.36 -9.38
C GLN A 73 -17.17 -7.53 -9.24
N SER A 74 -16.70 -8.78 -9.26
CA SER A 74 -17.56 -9.95 -9.09
C SER A 74 -18.19 -9.97 -7.70
N LYS A 75 -17.40 -9.73 -6.65
CA LYS A 75 -17.93 -9.63 -5.28
C LYS A 75 -18.96 -8.52 -5.14
N ALA A 76 -18.76 -7.36 -5.78
CA ALA A 76 -19.74 -6.27 -5.77
C ALA A 76 -21.05 -6.68 -6.49
N LYS A 77 -20.95 -7.32 -7.67
CA LYS A 77 -22.11 -7.76 -8.45
C LYS A 77 -22.98 -8.79 -7.72
N TYR A 78 -22.37 -9.68 -6.93
CA TYR A 78 -23.07 -10.71 -6.17
C TYR A 78 -23.37 -10.34 -4.72
N LYS A 79 -23.01 -9.12 -4.26
CA LYS A 79 -23.27 -8.67 -2.89
C LYS A 79 -24.74 -8.32 -2.67
N ASP A 80 -25.43 -7.83 -3.70
CA ASP A 80 -26.84 -7.43 -3.61
C ASP A 80 -27.85 -8.58 -3.78
N ASN A 81 -27.39 -9.79 -4.14
CA ASN A 81 -28.26 -10.95 -4.41
C ASN A 81 -28.20 -12.05 -3.34
N ARG A 82 -27.60 -11.79 -2.18
CA ARG A 82 -27.71 -12.70 -1.04
C ARG A 82 -28.80 -12.18 -0.11
N PRO A 83 -29.97 -12.82 0.00
CA PRO A 83 -30.82 -12.63 1.18
C PRO A 83 -29.99 -13.07 2.38
N VAL A 84 -29.45 -12.08 3.10
CA VAL A 84 -28.76 -12.32 4.36
C VAL A 84 -29.82 -12.81 5.33
N PHE A 85 -29.93 -14.13 5.50
CA PHE A 85 -30.43 -14.67 6.75
C PHE A 85 -29.47 -14.19 7.82
N GLN A 86 -29.86 -13.11 8.48
CA GLN A 86 -29.13 -12.50 9.58
C GLN A 86 -29.21 -13.44 10.79
N THR A 87 -28.27 -14.38 10.89
CA THR A 87 -27.93 -14.91 12.21
C THR A 87 -27.10 -13.85 12.92
N GLN A 88 -27.78 -13.10 13.79
CA GLN A 88 -27.16 -12.13 14.68
C GLN A 88 -26.24 -12.87 15.67
N SER A 89 -24.95 -13.01 15.36
CA SER A 89 -23.96 -13.27 16.39
C SER A 89 -23.49 -11.94 16.97
N LYS A 90 -23.99 -11.63 18.18
CA LYS A 90 -23.54 -10.55 19.04
C LYS A 90 -22.01 -10.62 19.20
N GLY A 91 -21.31 -9.50 18.97
CA GLY A 91 -19.87 -9.41 19.17
C GLY A 91 -19.35 -7.98 18.99
N THR A 92 -19.40 -7.22 20.07
CA THR A 92 -18.52 -6.08 20.45
C THR A 92 -18.13 -5.05 19.37
N LYS A 93 -18.86 -3.92 19.37
CA LYS A 93 -18.33 -2.62 18.91
C LYS A 93 -17.38 -2.05 19.99
N PRO A 94 -16.41 -1.20 19.61
CA PRO A 94 -16.60 0.19 20.01
C PRO A 94 -16.10 1.24 18.98
N VAL A 95 -16.64 2.46 19.14
CA VAL A 95 -16.12 3.78 18.68
C VAL A 95 -16.22 4.05 17.15
N ALA A 96 -16.74 5.15 16.61
CA ALA A 96 -17.15 6.47 17.10
C ALA A 96 -18.27 7.06 16.21
N ALA A 97 -18.83 8.15 16.72
CA ALA A 97 -20.00 8.92 16.31
C ALA A 97 -20.06 9.45 14.85
N PRO A 98 -21.25 9.93 14.41
CA PRO A 98 -21.65 10.06 13.02
C PRO A 98 -21.66 11.51 12.49
N THR A 99 -22.15 11.63 11.25
CA THR A 99 -22.79 12.82 10.63
C THR A 99 -21.96 13.67 9.67
N ARG A 100 -22.05 13.37 8.36
CA ARG A 100 -22.28 14.42 7.35
C ARG A 100 -23.30 13.96 6.29
N LYS A 101 -24.52 14.45 6.51
CA LYS A 101 -25.57 14.90 5.58
C LYS A 101 -25.95 14.01 4.39
N LYS A 102 -27.20 13.54 4.46
CA LYS A 102 -28.03 12.98 3.39
C LYS A 102 -28.09 13.93 2.19
N VAL A 103 -27.79 13.43 1.00
CA VAL A 103 -28.38 13.95 -0.25
C VAL A 103 -29.28 12.85 -0.79
N SER A 104 -30.58 13.03 -0.54
CA SER A 104 -31.67 12.29 -1.15
C SER A 104 -31.55 12.39 -2.68
N LYS A 105 -31.30 11.28 -3.36
CA LYS A 105 -31.70 11.11 -4.76
C LYS A 105 -32.77 10.04 -4.77
N ARG A 106 -34.01 10.50 -4.96
CA ARG A 106 -35.24 9.72 -5.04
C ARG A 106 -35.06 8.49 -5.93
N ALA A 107 -35.55 7.35 -5.45
CA ALA A 107 -35.70 6.13 -6.22
C ALA A 107 -36.82 6.35 -7.25
N SER A 108 -36.45 6.68 -8.50
CA SER A 108 -37.41 6.75 -9.59
C SER A 108 -37.71 5.36 -10.13
N HIS A 109 -38.58 4.66 -9.43
CA HIS A 109 -39.62 3.74 -9.92
C HIS A 109 -39.26 2.85 -11.13
N LEU A 110 -39.29 1.54 -10.88
CA LEU A 110 -39.36 0.44 -11.86
C LEU A 110 -40.03 0.89 -13.16
N ARG A 111 -39.27 0.94 -14.25
CA ARG A 111 -39.85 0.92 -15.59
C ARG A 111 -39.81 -0.52 -16.05
N VAL A 112 -40.99 -1.06 -16.35
CA VAL A 112 -41.14 -2.32 -17.06
C VAL A 112 -40.42 -2.16 -18.39
N ILE A 113 -39.40 -2.97 -18.64
CA ILE A 113 -38.84 -3.11 -19.98
C ILE A 113 -39.91 -3.87 -20.76
N GLU A 114 -40.67 -3.16 -21.60
CA GLU A 114 -41.48 -3.81 -22.61
C GLU A 114 -40.53 -4.53 -23.58
N GLY A 115 -40.42 -5.84 -23.41
CA GLY A 115 -39.74 -6.70 -24.37
C GLY A 115 -40.46 -6.62 -25.70
N ASN A 116 -39.70 -6.54 -26.79
CA ASN A 116 -40.16 -6.66 -28.17
C ASN A 116 -40.83 -8.04 -28.37
N LYS A 117 -42.08 -8.20 -27.97
CA LYS A 117 -42.91 -9.36 -28.33
C LYS A 117 -43.31 -9.16 -29.79
N GLN A 118 -42.48 -9.68 -30.68
CA GLN A 118 -42.87 -9.87 -32.07
C GLN A 118 -44.18 -10.65 -32.10
N LYS A 119 -45.20 -9.97 -32.62
CA LYS A 119 -46.54 -10.44 -32.98
C LYS A 119 -46.50 -11.89 -33.47
N LYS A 120 -46.87 -12.85 -32.61
CA LYS A 120 -47.33 -14.17 -33.06
C LYS A 120 -48.64 -13.93 -33.82
N ASN A 121 -48.54 -13.81 -35.14
CA ASN A 121 -49.70 -14.03 -35.99
C ASN A 121 -49.98 -15.53 -35.99
N ASP A 122 -50.94 -15.88 -35.17
CA ASP A 122 -51.73 -17.10 -35.27
C ASP A 122 -52.15 -17.33 -36.73
N ARG A 123 -51.58 -18.35 -37.37
CA ARG A 123 -52.05 -18.87 -38.66
C ARG A 123 -52.56 -20.27 -38.43
N ALA A 124 -53.72 -20.37 -37.81
CA ALA A 124 -54.65 -21.45 -38.09
C ALA A 124 -55.53 -21.01 -39.24
N THR A 125 -55.42 -21.65 -40.40
CA THR A 125 -56.49 -21.78 -41.40
C THR A 125 -56.12 -22.88 -42.40
N PHE A 126 -57.18 -23.57 -42.83
CA PHE A 126 -57.29 -24.87 -43.49
C PHE A 126 -56.68 -24.94 -44.89
#